data_AF-A0A1W9MFM5-F1
#
_entry.id   AF-A0A1W9MFM5-F1
#
_cell.length_a   1.000
_cell.length_b   1.000
_cell.length_c   1.000
_cell.angle_alpha   90.00
_cell.angle_beta   90.00
_cell.angle_gamma   90.00
#
_symmetry.space_group_name_H-M   'P 1'
#
loop_
_entity.id
_entity.type
_entity.pdbx_description
1 polymer ?
#
loop_
_entity_poly.entity_id
_entity_poly.type
_entity_poly.pdbx_seq_one_letter_code
_entity_poly.pdbx_strand_id
1 'polypeptide(L)'
;MINFKQKELIQNFFKEMQQKFPETEFVSVTESPENPADLWINITALEDENREEELIAFASDKTSDILLDYGYYITIMTRRNTEGIGGMKYQEIFAG
;
A
#
# COMPACT_ATOMS: atom_id res chain seq x y z
N MET A 1 4.54 13.78 4.30
CA MET A 1 5.94 13.28 4.35
C MET A 1 6.02 11.99 5.17
N ILE A 2 6.52 10.89 4.59
CA ILE A 2 6.56 9.57 5.22
C ILE A 2 7.70 9.49 6.25
N ASN A 3 7.39 9.12 7.49
CA ASN A 3 8.38 8.96 8.56
C ASN A 3 9.06 7.58 8.56
N PHE A 4 10.11 7.43 9.37
CA PHE A 4 10.90 6.18 9.45
C PHE A 4 10.03 4.95 9.76
N LYS A 5 9.09 5.06 10.69
CA LYS A 5 8.24 3.92 11.06
C LYS A 5 7.23 3.58 9.97
N GLN A 6 6.64 4.58 9.32
CA GLN A 6 5.77 4.35 8.16
C GLN A 6 6.53 3.66 7.03
N LYS A 7 7.78 4.03 6.75
CA LYS A 7 8.63 3.32 5.76
C LYS A 7 8.78 1.85 6.12
N GLU A 8 9.17 1.54 7.36
CA GLU A 8 9.35 0.17 7.84
C GLU A 8 8.05 -0.67 7.69
N LEU A 9 6.91 -0.11 8.10
CA LEU A 9 5.61 -0.77 8.02
C LEU A 9 5.20 -1.04 6.57
N ILE A 10 5.41 -0.05 5.69
CA ILE A 10 5.11 -0.19 4.26
C ILE A 10 6.01 -1.26 3.62
N GLN A 11 7.31 -1.32 3.95
CA GLN A 11 8.21 -2.37 3.46
C GLN A 11 7.76 -3.77 3.91
N ASN A 12 7.43 -3.93 5.18
CA ASN A 12 6.98 -5.21 5.73
C ASN A 12 5.67 -5.66 5.07
N PHE A 13 4.71 -4.74 4.93
CA PHE A 13 3.48 -5.00 4.19
C PHE A 13 3.78 -5.50 2.77
N PHE A 14 4.66 -4.83 2.02
CA PHE A 14 4.99 -5.27 0.66
C PHE A 14 5.65 -6.62 0.60
N LYS A 15 6.57 -6.89 1.53
CA LYS A 15 7.25 -8.18 1.57
C LYS A 15 6.24 -9.32 1.79
N GLU A 16 5.31 -9.15 2.72
CA GLU A 16 4.27 -10.15 2.98
C GLU A 16 3.26 -10.25 1.82
N MET A 17 2.86 -9.11 1.26
CA MET A 17 1.97 -9.05 0.11
C MET A 17 2.58 -9.77 -1.10
N GLN A 18 3.83 -9.49 -1.46
CA GLN A 18 4.53 -10.15 -2.58
C GLN A 18 4.70 -11.66 -2.39
N GLN A 19 4.85 -12.12 -1.14
CA GLN A 19 4.91 -13.56 -0.86
C GLN A 19 3.57 -14.25 -1.12
N LYS A 20 2.45 -13.57 -0.87
CA LYS A 20 1.10 -14.14 -0.99
C LYS A 20 0.44 -13.85 -2.34
N PHE A 21 0.75 -12.72 -2.97
CA PHE A 21 0.17 -12.18 -4.20
C PHE A 21 1.31 -11.67 -5.11
N PRO A 22 2.14 -12.56 -5.66
CA PRO A 22 3.27 -12.20 -6.52
C PRO A 22 2.85 -11.52 -7.84
N GLU A 23 1.57 -11.57 -8.20
CA GLU A 23 1.01 -10.95 -9.40
C GLU A 23 0.74 -9.44 -9.23
N THR A 24 0.65 -8.97 -7.99
CA THR A 24 0.45 -7.56 -7.67
C THR A 24 1.78 -6.82 -7.68
N GLU A 25 1.78 -5.58 -8.16
CA GLU A 25 2.97 -4.72 -8.18
C GLU A 25 2.74 -3.43 -7.39
N PHE A 26 3.83 -2.89 -6.83
CA PHE A 26 3.80 -1.57 -6.21
C PHE A 26 3.80 -0.45 -7.27
N VAL A 27 2.89 0.51 -7.12
CA VAL A 27 2.79 1.65 -8.04
C VAL A 27 3.36 2.93 -7.41
N SER A 28 2.85 3.33 -6.24
CA SER A 28 3.31 4.52 -5.51
C SER A 28 2.66 4.62 -4.13
N VAL A 29 3.23 5.48 -3.27
CA VAL A 29 2.54 6.00 -2.09
C VAL A 29 2.17 7.47 -2.33
N THR A 30 0.91 7.79 -2.10
CA THR A 30 0.36 9.15 -2.16
C THR A 30 -0.20 9.54 -0.79
N GLU A 31 -0.22 10.82 -0.48
CA GLU A 31 -1.02 11.33 0.64
C GLU A 31 -2.51 11.23 0.28
N SER A 32 -3.37 10.98 1.27
CA SER A 32 -4.82 10.99 1.06
C SER A 32 -5.27 12.41 0.69
N PRO A 33 -6.14 12.58 -0.32
CA PRO A 33 -6.71 13.88 -0.65
C PRO A 33 -7.50 14.52 0.50
N GLU A 34 -8.04 13.69 1.41
CA GLU A 34 -8.88 14.15 2.52
C GLU A 34 -8.05 14.60 3.73
N ASN A 35 -6.94 13.90 3.98
CA ASN A 35 -6.04 14.17 5.09
C ASN A 35 -4.60 13.85 4.69
N PRO A 36 -3.73 14.86 4.54
CA PRO A 36 -2.34 14.64 4.13
C PRO A 36 -1.49 13.80 5.10
N ALA A 37 -1.95 13.60 6.34
CA ALA A 37 -1.29 12.71 7.29
C ALA A 37 -1.54 11.22 6.99
N ASP A 38 -2.59 10.91 6.23
CA ASP A 38 -2.99 9.55 5.88
C ASP A 38 -2.34 9.15 4.55
N LEU A 39 -2.00 7.88 4.41
CA LEU A 39 -1.28 7.39 3.24
C LEU A 39 -2.15 6.43 2.42
N TRP A 40 -2.13 6.63 1.11
CA TRP A 40 -2.68 5.71 0.13
C TRP A 40 -1.54 4.97 -0.57
N ILE A 41 -1.58 3.66 -0.46
CA ILE A 41 -0.65 2.77 -1.11
C ILE A 41 -1.32 2.25 -2.38
N ASN A 42 -0.82 2.69 -3.53
CA ASN A 42 -1.32 2.28 -4.82
C ASN A 42 -0.60 1.01 -5.29
N ILE A 43 -1.38 -0.01 -5.62
CA ILE A 43 -0.91 -1.29 -6.16
C ILE A 43 -1.71 -1.64 -7.41
N THR A 44 -1.18 -2.52 -8.26
CA THR A 44 -1.96 -3.04 -9.39
C THR A 44 -3.13 -3.90 -8.89
N ALA A 45 -4.27 -3.78 -9.57
CA ALA A 45 -5.39 -4.70 -9.36
C ALA A 45 -5.05 -6.08 -9.92
N LEU A 46 -5.73 -7.10 -9.39
CA LEU A 46 -5.64 -8.47 -9.92
C LEU A 46 -6.78 -8.72 -10.91
N GLU A 47 -6.51 -9.53 -11.94
CA GLU A 47 -7.51 -9.87 -12.96
C GLU A 47 -8.57 -10.86 -12.45
N ASP A 48 -8.19 -11.76 -11.54
CA ASP A 48 -9.13 -12.68 -10.88
C ASP A 48 -9.81 -11.98 -9.71
N GLU A 49 -11.13 -11.81 -9.79
CA GLU A 49 -11.94 -11.12 -8.78
C GLU A 49 -11.89 -11.80 -7.41
N ASN A 50 -11.90 -13.13 -7.33
CA ASN A 50 -11.80 -13.82 -6.04
C ASN A 50 -10.42 -13.58 -5.41
N ARG A 51 -9.39 -13.53 -6.25
CA ARG A 51 -8.03 -13.24 -5.80
C ARG A 51 -7.87 -11.78 -5.37
N GLU A 52 -8.54 -10.85 -6.05
CA GLU A 52 -8.61 -9.44 -5.65
C GLU A 52 -9.33 -9.30 -4.29
N GLU A 53 -10.43 -10.01 -4.06
CA GLU A 53 -11.12 -10.04 -2.77
C GLU A 53 -10.21 -10.57 -1.63
N GLU A 54 -9.44 -11.64 -1.88
CA GLU A 54 -8.45 -12.16 -0.93
C GLU A 54 -7.35 -11.14 -0.61
N LEU A 55 -6.87 -10.42 -1.63
CA LEU A 55 -5.86 -9.36 -1.48
C LEU A 55 -6.41 -8.20 -0.65
N ILE A 56 -7.65 -7.76 -0.93
CA ILE A 56 -8.32 -6.69 -0.18
C ILE A 56 -8.50 -7.12 1.29
N ALA A 57 -8.99 -8.34 1.55
CA ALA A 57 -9.17 -8.84 2.91
C ALA A 57 -7.84 -8.91 3.67
N PHE A 58 -6.78 -9.42 3.05
CA PHE A 58 -5.43 -9.42 3.63
C PHE A 58 -4.92 -8.00 3.91
N ALA A 59 -5.11 -7.08 2.97
CA ALA A 59 -4.71 -5.70 3.10
C ALA A 59 -5.44 -4.99 4.25
N SER A 60 -6.76 -5.15 4.34
CA SER A 60 -7.59 -4.54 5.38
C SER A 60 -7.21 -5.03 6.77
N ASP A 61 -6.89 -6.31 6.94
CA ASP A 61 -6.43 -6.86 8.21
C ASP A 61 -5.11 -6.20 8.64
N LYS A 62 -4.12 -6.17 7.73
CA LYS A 62 -2.80 -5.58 7.99
C LYS A 62 -2.85 -4.08 8.26
N THR A 63 -3.66 -3.32 7.51
CA THR A 63 -3.76 -1.88 7.75
C THR A 63 -4.56 -1.57 9.02
N SER A 64 -5.48 -2.44 9.42
CA SER A 64 -6.18 -2.32 10.71
C SER A 64 -5.23 -2.54 11.88
N ASP A 65 -4.36 -3.56 11.81
CA ASP A 65 -3.29 -3.76 12.81
C ASP A 65 -2.38 -2.54 12.89
N ILE A 66 -1.97 -1.99 11.75
CA ILE A 66 -1.12 -0.78 11.71
C ILE A 66 -1.80 0.41 12.39
N LEU A 67 -3.10 0.60 12.15
CA LEU A 67 -3.87 1.66 12.78
C LEU A 67 -3.96 1.47 14.29
N LEU A 68 -4.25 0.25 14.76
CA LEU A 68 -4.43 -0.04 16.18
C LEU A 68 -3.12 0.02 16.97
N ASP A 69 -2.04 -0.50 16.41
CA ASP A 69 -0.75 -0.61 17.10
C ASP A 69 0.07 0.68 17.03
N TYR A 70 -0.05 1.45 15.94
CA TYR A 70 0.82 2.60 15.66
C TYR A 70 0.09 3.92 15.40
N GLY A 71 -1.24 3.89 15.25
CA GLY A 71 -2.03 5.10 14.97
C GLY A 71 -1.88 5.65 13.56
N TYR A 72 -1.30 4.89 12.63
CA TYR A 72 -1.16 5.33 11.24
C TYR A 72 -2.34 4.86 10.40
N TYR A 73 -3.02 5.81 9.76
CA TYR A 73 -4.05 5.48 8.79
C TYR A 73 -3.42 5.24 7.42
N ILE A 74 -3.48 3.98 6.97
CA ILE A 74 -2.96 3.54 5.68
C ILE A 74 -4.08 2.82 4.93
N THR A 75 -4.29 3.19 3.67
CA THR A 75 -5.26 2.55 2.80
C THR A 75 -4.57 1.92 1.61
N ILE A 76 -4.95 0.69 1.25
CA ILE A 76 -4.49 0.04 0.03
C ILE A 76 -5.49 0.34 -1.08
N MET A 77 -4.99 0.85 -2.21
CA MET A 77 -5.78 1.21 -3.38
C MET A 77 -5.36 0.32 -4.55
N THR A 78 -6.23 -0.61 -4.96
CA THR A 78 -6.02 -1.38 -6.19
C THR A 78 -6.32 -0.51 -7.42
N ARG A 79 -5.48 -0.64 -8.45
CA ARG A 79 -5.52 0.20 -9.64
C ARG A 79 -5.46 -0.67 -10.89
N ARG A 80 -6.54 -0.64 -11.69
CA ARG A 80 -6.55 -1.24 -13.03
C ARG A 80 -5.78 -0.40 -14.05
N ASN A 81 -5.76 0.92 -13.88
CA ASN A 81 -4.93 1.83 -14.65
C ASN A 81 -3.99 2.58 -13.71
N THR A 82 -2.69 2.49 -13.97
CA THR A 82 -1.62 3.10 -13.16
C THR A 82 -1.05 4.37 -13.79
N GLU A 83 -1.46 4.72 -15.01
CA GLU A 83 -1.01 5.93 -15.69
C GLU A 83 -1.46 7.18 -14.94
N GLY A 84 -0.56 8.16 -14.82
CA GLY A 84 -0.84 9.43 -14.15
C GLY A 84 -0.94 9.35 -12.63
N ILE A 85 -0.80 8.16 -12.02
CA ILE A 85 -0.73 8.04 -10.55
C ILE A 85 0.62 8.59 -10.09
N GLY A 86 0.55 9.78 -9.48
CA GLY A 86 1.68 10.45 -8.84
C GLY A 86 2.10 9.79 -7.53
N GLY A 87 2.82 10.54 -6.69
CA GLY A 87 3.34 10.06 -5.42
C GLY A 87 4.71 9.41 -5.54
N MET A 88 5.24 9.00 -4.38
CA MET A 88 6.59 8.46 -4.25
C MET A 88 6.65 7.02 -4.76
N LYS A 89 7.62 6.74 -5.63
CA LYS A 89 7.94 5.40 -6.14
C LYS A 89 8.78 4.62 -5.13
N TYR A 90 8.84 3.30 -5.30
CA TYR A 90 9.48 2.40 -4.33
C TYR A 90 10.92 2.83 -4.03
N GLN A 91 11.65 3.16 -5.10
CA GLN A 91 13.04 3.61 -5.02
C GLN A 91 13.18 4.93 -4.24
N GLU A 92 12.24 5.86 -4.38
CA GLU A 92 12.29 7.14 -3.67
C GLU A 92 12.03 6.98 -2.16
N ILE A 93 11.26 5.95 -1.78
CA ILE A 93 10.95 5.68 -0.37
C ILE A 93 12.07 4.88 0.29
N PHE A 94 12.65 3.91 -0.43
CA PHE A 94 13.47 2.84 0.15
C PHE A 94 14.91 2.72 -0.36
N ALA A 95 15.32 3.48 -1.39
CA ALA A 95 16.70 3.45 -1.90
C ALA A 95 17.66 4.46 -1.22
N GLY A 96 17.27 4.98 -0.05
CA GLY A 96 18.06 5.93 0.75
C GLY A 96 18.37 5.41 2.14
#